data_AF-A0A7J9YGB1-F1
#
_entry.id   AF-A0A7J9YGB1-F1
#
_cell.length_a   1.000
_cell.length_b   1.000
_cell.length_c   1.000
_cell.angle_alpha   90.00
_cell.angle_beta   90.00
_cell.angle_gamma   90.00
#
_symmetry.space_group_name_H-M   'P 1'
#
loop_
_entity.id
_entity.type
_entity.pdbx_description
1 polymer ?
#
loop_
_entity_poly.entity_id
_entity_poly.type
_entity_poly.pdbx_seq_one_letter_code
_entity_poly.pdbx_strand_id
1 'polypeptide(L)'
;MLDRLRVELRTWAVQPVHAALFGSSARGDGSVDSDIDLVLVRPDGVVEDDPPWADQVDRMQGRVTAWAGNDCQMFQVDRARLAEHLRARDPLLDELRRDAITLAGEDISTVLRGLPTAEADR
;
A
#
# COMPACT_ATOMS: atom_id res chain seq x y z
N MET A 1 -11.66 11.08 5.70
CA MET A 1 -10.24 10.73 5.42
C MET A 1 -10.08 9.99 4.10
N LEU A 2 -10.75 8.84 3.93
CA LEU A 2 -10.60 7.96 2.74
C LEU A 2 -10.71 8.71 1.40
N ASP A 3 -11.69 9.60 1.23
CA ASP A 3 -11.82 10.33 -0.03
C ASP A 3 -10.67 11.29 -0.29
N ARG A 4 -10.06 11.87 0.75
CA ARG A 4 -8.84 12.69 0.60
C ARG A 4 -7.65 11.84 0.16
N LEU A 5 -7.48 10.65 0.73
CA LEU A 5 -6.44 9.70 0.31
C LEU A 5 -6.61 9.31 -1.16
N ARG A 6 -7.84 8.98 -1.57
CA ARG A 6 -8.16 8.61 -2.97
C ARG A 6 -7.90 9.77 -3.93
N VAL A 7 -8.25 10.99 -3.54
CA VAL A 7 -7.97 12.19 -4.35
C VAL A 7 -6.47 12.41 -4.47
N GLU A 8 -5.71 12.29 -3.38
CA GLU A 8 -4.25 12.43 -3.40
C GLU A 8 -3.60 11.44 -4.35
N LEU A 9 -3.92 10.16 -4.20
CA LEU A 9 -3.35 9.07 -5.01
C LEU A 9 -3.67 9.20 -6.50
N ARG A 10 -4.73 9.92 -6.87
CA ARG A 10 -5.02 10.21 -8.29
C ARG A 10 -4.13 11.30 -8.88
N THR A 11 -3.44 12.08 -8.05
CA THR A 11 -2.50 13.13 -8.48
C THR A 11 -1.08 12.64 -8.67
N TRP A 12 -0.81 11.37 -8.33
CA TRP A 12 0.53 10.79 -8.41
C TRP A 12 0.97 10.67 -9.86
N ALA A 13 2.24 11.00 -10.10
CA ALA A 13 2.82 10.87 -11.43
C ALA A 13 3.10 9.39 -11.74
N VAL A 14 3.56 8.65 -10.73
CA VAL A 14 3.76 7.20 -10.81
C VAL A 14 2.63 6.54 -10.02
N GLN A 15 1.66 5.98 -10.75
CA GLN A 15 0.52 5.32 -10.13
C GLN A 15 0.95 4.00 -9.48
N PRO A 16 0.52 3.70 -8.24
CA PRO A 16 0.73 2.40 -7.64
C PRO A 16 -0.09 1.34 -8.37
N VAL A 17 0.42 0.10 -8.40
CA VAL A 17 -0.34 -1.07 -8.82
C VAL A 17 -1.50 -1.32 -7.87
N HIS A 18 -1.26 -1.13 -6.57
CA HIS A 18 -2.24 -1.24 -5.51
C HIS A 18 -1.86 -0.28 -4.39
N ALA A 19 -2.84 0.44 -3.86
CA ALA A 19 -2.69 1.22 -2.65
C ALA A 19 -3.90 0.97 -1.76
N ALA A 20 -3.66 0.66 -0.48
CA ALA A 20 -4.74 0.43 0.47
C ALA A 20 -4.38 0.93 1.87
N LEU A 21 -5.42 1.32 2.59
CA LEU A 21 -5.37 1.46 4.04
C LEU A 21 -5.54 0.08 4.67
N PHE A 22 -4.70 -0.28 5.63
CA PHE A 22 -4.81 -1.54 6.35
C PHE A 22 -4.61 -1.33 7.86
N GLY A 23 -4.56 -2.43 8.61
CA GLY A 23 -4.35 -2.38 10.06
C GLY A 23 -5.56 -1.84 10.83
N SER A 24 -5.28 -1.34 12.03
CA SER A 24 -6.31 -0.89 12.98
C SER A 24 -7.18 0.25 12.45
N SER A 25 -6.60 1.13 11.64
CA SER A 25 -7.27 2.27 11.01
C SER A 25 -8.28 1.87 9.93
N ALA A 26 -8.12 0.70 9.30
CA ALA A 26 -9.05 0.22 8.29
C ALA A 26 -10.35 -0.36 8.88
N ARG A 27 -10.31 -0.87 10.12
CA ARG A 27 -11.47 -1.50 10.79
C ARG A 27 -12.51 -0.52 11.31
N GLY A 28 -12.25 0.80 11.28
CA GLY A 28 -13.16 1.82 11.82
C GLY A 28 -13.17 1.93 13.35
N ASP A 29 -12.46 1.03 14.05
CA ASP A 29 -12.22 1.04 15.50
C ASP A 29 -10.96 1.82 15.89
N GLY A 30 -10.31 2.48 14.92
CA GLY A 30 -9.12 3.29 15.14
C GLY A 30 -9.38 4.33 16.21
N SER A 31 -8.72 4.17 17.36
CA SER A 31 -8.71 5.22 18.37
C SER A 31 -8.09 6.47 17.76
N VAL A 32 -8.41 7.65 18.29
CA VAL A 32 -7.84 8.92 17.84
C VAL A 32 -6.30 8.96 17.91
N ASP A 33 -5.66 8.02 18.60
CA ASP A 33 -4.20 7.93 18.76
C ASP A 33 -3.55 6.85 17.87
N SER A 34 -4.30 6.16 17.00
CA SER A 34 -3.74 5.09 16.18
C SER A 34 -3.08 5.62 14.90
N ASP A 35 -1.91 5.06 14.58
CA ASP A 35 -1.19 5.36 13.34
C ASP A 35 -2.00 4.96 12.10
N ILE A 36 -1.76 5.67 11.00
CA ILE A 36 -2.37 5.40 9.70
C ILE A 36 -1.43 4.51 8.88
N ASP A 37 -1.80 3.24 8.70
CA ASP A 37 -1.01 2.27 7.92
C ASP A 37 -1.47 2.19 6.46
N LEU A 38 -0.60 2.61 5.55
CA LEU A 38 -0.80 2.50 4.10
C LEU A 38 0.15 1.49 3.50
N VAL A 39 -0.36 0.63 2.64
CA VAL A 39 0.45 -0.27 1.81
C VAL A 39 0.43 0.21 0.37
N LEU A 40 1.59 0.20 -0.27
CA LEU A 40 1.78 0.58 -1.66
C LEU A 40 2.52 -0.55 -2.39
N VAL A 41 1.89 -1.06 -3.44
CA VAL A 41 2.55 -1.94 -4.41
C VAL A 41 3.05 -1.08 -5.56
N ARG A 42 4.36 -0.98 -5.69
CA ARG A 42 5.05 -0.26 -6.75
C ARG A 42 4.86 -0.96 -8.11
N PRO A 43 4.81 -0.21 -9.22
CA PRO A 43 4.98 -0.77 -10.56
C PRO A 43 6.34 -1.42 -10.74
N ASP A 44 6.42 -2.40 -11.63
CA ASP A 44 7.69 -3.05 -11.97
C ASP A 44 8.64 -2.04 -12.62
N GLY A 45 9.93 -2.09 -12.23
CA GLY A 45 10.95 -1.15 -12.70
C GLY A 45 11.00 0.18 -11.94
N VAL A 46 10.08 0.43 -10.99
CA VAL A 46 10.15 1.57 -10.08
C VAL A 46 10.87 1.14 -8.79
N VAL A 47 11.98 1.81 -8.49
CA VAL A 47 12.76 1.59 -7.27
C VAL A 47 12.22 2.48 -6.15
N GLU A 48 12.34 2.03 -4.89
CA GLU A 48 11.86 2.78 -3.72
C GLU A 48 12.39 4.21 -3.64
N ASP A 49 13.69 4.36 -3.86
CA ASP A 49 14.39 5.63 -3.72
C ASP A 49 14.38 6.48 -5.01
N ASP A 50 13.64 6.05 -6.04
CA ASP A 50 13.53 6.83 -7.28
C ASP A 50 12.75 8.12 -6.98
N PRO A 51 13.31 9.33 -7.21
CA PRO A 51 12.70 10.60 -6.80
C PRO A 51 11.21 10.77 -7.15
N PRO A 52 10.72 10.46 -8.38
CA PRO A 52 9.30 10.63 -8.68
C PRO A 52 8.38 9.77 -7.80
N TRP A 53 8.87 8.65 -7.27
CA TRP A 53 8.15 7.78 -6.35
C TRP A 53 8.38 8.15 -4.88
N ALA A 54 9.63 8.33 -4.46
CA ALA A 54 9.97 8.71 -3.09
C ALA A 54 9.31 10.04 -2.69
N ASP A 55 9.39 11.07 -3.56
CA ASP A 55 8.85 12.41 -3.28
C ASP A 55 7.32 12.40 -3.11
N GLN A 56 6.61 11.55 -3.87
CA GLN A 56 5.14 11.45 -3.75
C GLN A 56 4.71 10.66 -2.51
N VAL A 57 5.50 9.65 -2.10
CA VAL A 57 5.30 8.92 -0.84
C VAL A 57 5.48 9.88 0.34
N ASP A 58 6.62 10.58 0.41
CA ASP A 58 6.92 11.54 1.47
C ASP A 58 5.87 12.65 1.56
N ARG A 59 5.47 13.21 0.39
CA ARG A 59 4.40 14.22 0.34
C ARG A 59 3.09 13.67 0.89
N MET A 60 2.73 12.44 0.53
CA MET A 60 1.49 11.86 1.02
C MET A 60 1.57 11.57 2.51
N GLN A 61 2.71 11.11 3.03
CA GLN A 61 2.91 10.89 4.46
C GLN A 61 2.66 12.19 5.24
N GLY A 62 3.29 13.29 4.83
CA GLY A 62 3.08 14.60 5.45
C GLY A 62 1.64 15.10 5.35
N ARG A 63 0.95 14.84 4.23
CA ARG A 63 -0.48 15.20 4.06
C ARG A 63 -1.37 14.39 5.00
N VAL A 64 -1.14 13.08 5.11
CA VAL A 64 -1.90 12.21 6.00
C VAL A 64 -1.71 12.63 7.44
N THR A 65 -0.48 12.87 7.88
CA THR A 65 -0.20 13.37 9.23
C THR A 65 -0.90 14.70 9.50
N ALA A 66 -0.87 15.64 8.54
CA ALA A 66 -1.58 16.92 8.67
C ALA A 66 -3.11 16.77 8.70
N TRP A 67 -3.68 15.75 8.05
CA TRP A 67 -5.12 15.52 8.03
C TRP A 67 -5.63 14.74 9.23
N ALA A 68 -4.86 13.75 9.69
CA ALA A 68 -5.27 12.79 10.71
C ALA A 68 -4.84 13.25 12.11
N GLY A 69 -3.75 14.02 12.21
CA GLY A 69 -3.10 14.34 13.48
C GLY A 69 -2.16 13.24 13.99
N ASN A 70 -2.14 12.08 13.33
CA ASN A 70 -1.34 10.91 13.70
C ASN A 70 -0.26 10.61 12.66
N ASP A 71 0.76 9.85 13.04
CA ASP A 71 1.79 9.43 12.11
C ASP A 71 1.21 8.47 11.05
N CYS A 72 1.77 8.54 9.85
CA CYS A 72 1.41 7.68 8.74
C CYS A 72 2.58 6.74 8.46
N GLN A 73 2.37 5.44 8.61
CA GLN A 73 3.34 4.43 8.19
C GLN A 73 3.04 4.02 6.75
N MET A 74 4.07 4.04 5.91
CA MET A 74 3.98 3.74 4.47
C MET A 74 4.80 2.49 4.18
N PHE A 75 4.12 1.36 3.95
CA PHE A 75 4.74 0.10 3.58
C PHE A 75 4.83 -0.02 2.07
N GLN A 76 6.05 0.00 1.55
CA GLN A 76 6.32 -0.04 0.12
C GLN A 76 6.83 -1.43 -0.26
N VAL A 77 6.20 -2.06 -1.23
CA VAL A 77 6.62 -3.36 -1.78
C VAL A 77 6.47 -3.36 -3.29
N ASP A 78 7.26 -4.18 -3.98
CA ASP A 78 6.99 -4.52 -5.38
C ASP A 78 6.33 -5.91 -5.49
N ARG A 79 6.00 -6.32 -6.72
CA ARG A 79 5.38 -7.63 -6.98
C ARG A 79 6.29 -8.79 -6.59
N ALA A 80 7.62 -8.65 -6.74
CA ALA A 80 8.56 -9.72 -6.40
C ALA A 80 8.60 -9.95 -4.88
N ARG A 81 8.70 -8.87 -4.10
CA ARG A 81 8.62 -8.87 -2.65
C ARG A 81 7.27 -9.40 -2.16
N LEU A 82 6.17 -9.01 -2.79
CA LEU A 82 4.83 -9.53 -2.47
C LEU A 82 4.74 -11.04 -2.71
N ALA A 83 5.41 -11.55 -3.74
CA ALA A 83 5.49 -13.00 -4.00
C ALA A 83 6.33 -13.74 -2.95
N GLU A 84 7.37 -13.11 -2.40
CA GLU A 84 8.11 -13.64 -1.25
C GLU A 84 7.21 -13.76 -0.01
N HIS A 85 6.46 -12.70 0.33
CA HIS A 85 5.50 -12.72 1.44
C HIS A 85 4.43 -13.80 1.24
N LEU A 86 3.98 -14.00 0.00
CA LEU A 86 3.01 -15.05 -0.33
C LEU A 86 3.56 -16.45 -0.07
N ARG A 87 4.82 -16.70 -0.47
CA ARG A 87 5.51 -17.99 -0.23
C ARG A 87 5.80 -18.21 1.25
N ALA A 88 6.17 -17.14 1.96
CA ALA A 88 6.43 -17.16 3.40
C ALA A 88 5.14 -17.31 4.24
N ARG A 89 3.95 -17.18 3.64
CA ARG A 89 2.65 -17.11 4.34
C ARG A 89 2.66 -16.02 5.40
N ASP A 90 3.16 -14.85 5.01
CA ASP A 90 3.26 -13.72 5.90
C ASP A 90 1.87 -13.29 6.42
N PRO A 91 1.68 -13.17 7.75
CA PRO A 91 0.43 -12.68 8.35
C PRO A 91 -0.07 -11.35 7.78
N LEU A 92 0.84 -10.48 7.30
CA LEU A 92 0.51 -9.23 6.63
C LEU A 92 -0.48 -9.44 5.49
N LEU A 93 -0.31 -10.51 4.70
CA LEU A 93 -1.21 -10.77 3.57
C LEU A 93 -2.61 -11.16 4.02
N ASP A 94 -2.74 -11.77 5.19
CA ASP A 94 -4.05 -12.12 5.74
C ASP A 94 -4.77 -10.89 6.30
N GLU A 95 -4.03 -9.94 6.87
CA GLU A 95 -4.56 -8.63 7.24
C GLU A 95 -5.01 -7.85 6.01
N LEU A 96 -4.19 -7.81 4.96
CA LEU A 96 -4.54 -7.15 3.70
C LEU A 96 -5.78 -7.77 3.05
N ARG A 97 -5.93 -9.09 3.08
CA ARG A 97 -7.11 -9.77 2.51
C ARG A 97 -8.39 -9.54 3.30
N ARG A 98 -8.28 -9.39 4.63
CA ARG A 98 -9.46 -9.27 5.50
C ARG A 98 -9.93 -7.83 5.66
N ASP A 99 -8.99 -6.92 5.92
CA ASP A 99 -9.30 -5.61 6.46
C ASP A 99 -8.90 -4.46 5.52
N ALA A 100 -8.18 -4.72 4.43
CA ALA A 100 -7.71 -3.61 3.59
C ALA A 100 -8.83 -2.89 2.86
N ILE A 101 -8.77 -1.56 2.89
CA ILE A 101 -9.61 -0.68 2.09
C ILE A 101 -8.79 -0.21 0.89
N THR A 102 -9.09 -0.74 -0.29
CA THR A 102 -8.46 -0.31 -1.54
C THR A 102 -8.76 1.17 -1.82
N LEU A 103 -7.69 1.94 -2.03
CA LEU A 103 -7.71 3.38 -2.28
C LEU A 103 -7.39 3.70 -3.75
N ALA A 104 -6.43 2.98 -4.35
CA ALA A 104 -6.07 3.12 -5.75
C ALA A 104 -5.52 1.81 -6.33
N GLY A 105 -5.56 1.69 -7.65
CA GLY A 105 -5.05 0.52 -8.36
C GLY A 105 -5.98 -0.69 -8.32
N GLU A 106 -5.41 -1.86 -8.54
CA GLU A 106 -6.10 -3.16 -8.50
C GLU A 106 -6.44 -3.56 -7.06
N ASP A 107 -7.42 -4.44 -6.88
CA ASP A 107 -7.65 -5.10 -5.60
C ASP A 107 -6.49 -6.05 -5.25
N ILE A 108 -6.13 -6.16 -3.95
CA ILE A 108 -4.99 -7.00 -3.52
C ILE A 108 -5.15 -8.47 -3.94
N SER A 109 -6.37 -9.00 -3.97
CA SER A 109 -6.62 -10.38 -4.43
C SER A 109 -6.32 -10.56 -5.93
N THR A 110 -6.49 -9.51 -6.73
CA THR A 110 -6.14 -9.51 -8.16
C THR A 110 -4.64 -9.43 -8.34
N VAL A 111 -3.98 -8.54 -7.59
CA VAL A 111 -2.51 -8.44 -7.60
C VAL A 111 -1.86 -9.77 -7.24
N LEU A 112 -2.31 -10.39 -6.15
CA LEU A 112 -1.77 -11.67 -5.65
C LEU A 112 -1.98 -12.83 -6.63
N ARG A 113 -3.11 -12.86 -7.35
CA ARG A 113 -3.37 -13.87 -8.40
C ARG A 113 -2.48 -13.70 -9.63
N GLY A 114 -2.07 -12.47 -9.92
CA GLY A 114 -1.19 -12.15 -11.04
C GLY A 114 0.31 -12.27 -10.72
N LEU A 115 0.68 -12.64 -9.49
CA LEU A 115 2.09 -12.81 -9.14
C LEU A 115 2.68 -14.04 -9.83
N PRO A 116 3.95 -13.99 -10.24
CA PRO A 116 4.62 -15.15 -10.80
C PRO A 116 4.70 -16.26 -9.74
N THR A 117 3.95 -17.34 -9.96
CA THR A 117 4.22 -18.61 -9.30
C THR A 117 5.65 -19.00 -9.67
N ALA A 118 6.46 -19.46 -8.71
CA ALA A 118 7.89 -19.73 -8.91
C ALA A 118 8.22 -20.89 -9.88
N GLU A 119 7.34 -21.22 -10.82
CA GLU A 119 7.47 -22.33 -11.76
C GLU A 119 7.76 -21.91 -13.21
N ALA A 120 8.07 -20.63 -13.47
CA ALA A 120 8.32 -20.14 -14.83
C ALA A 120 9.80 -20.00 -15.22
N ASP A 121 10.75 -20.50 -14.41
CA ASP A 121 12.19 -20.37 -14.69
C ASP A 121 12.95 -21.69 -14.43
N ARG A 122 12.57 -22.75 -15.13
CA ARG A 122 13.36 -23.98 -15.28
C ARG A 122 13.57 -24.31 -16.75
#